data_AF-A0AA39WD57-F1
#
_entry.id   AF-A0AA39WD57-F1
#
_cell.length_a   1.000
_cell.length_b   1.000
_cell.length_c   1.000
_cell.angle_alpha   90.00
_cell.angle_beta   90.00
_cell.angle_gamma   90.00
#
_symmetry.space_group_name_H-M   'P 1'
#
loop_
_entity.id
_entity.type
_entity.pdbx_description
1 polymer ?
#
loop_
_entity_poly.entity_id
_entity_poly.type
_entity_poly.pdbx_seq_one_letter_code
_entity_poly.pdbx_strand_id
1 'polypeptide(L)' 'IPKTIRHAMKLVEALGWQYLWVDALCIVQDDERHFHSELRNMGAIYNNALLTVVAATGYDANDGL' A
#
# COMPACT_ATOMS: atom_id res chain seq x y z
N ILE A 1 5.86 -5.28 -10.17
CA ILE A 1 5.54 -4.18 -9.23
C ILE A 1 5.25 -2.91 -10.02
N PRO A 2 4.01 -2.39 -9.99
CA PRO A 2 3.59 -1.16 -10.69
C PRO A 2 4.38 0.10 -10.31
N LYS A 3 4.30 1.16 -11.13
CA LYS A 3 5.07 2.40 -10.96
C LYS A 3 4.71 3.15 -9.67
N THR A 4 3.43 3.20 -9.31
CA THR A 4 2.96 3.87 -8.08
C THR A 4 3.61 3.26 -6.84
N ILE A 5 3.69 1.92 -6.76
CA ILE A 5 4.38 1.25 -5.64
C ILE A 5 5.87 1.58 -5.62
N ARG A 6 6.54 1.57 -6.78
CA ARG A 6 7.98 1.92 -6.84
C ARG A 6 8.24 3.36 -6.41
N HIS A 7 7.37 4.30 -6.77
CA HIS A 7 7.49 5.69 -6.32
C HIS A 7 7.23 5.80 -4.81
N ALA A 8 6.23 5.07 -4.28
CA ALA A 8 5.97 5.02 -2.84
C ALA A 8 7.18 4.47 -2.07
N MET A 9 7.85 3.42 -2.56
CA MET A 9 9.08 2.90 -1.95
C MET A 9 10.19 3.97 -1.89
N LYS A 10 10.42 4.68 -3.00
CA LYS A 10 11.41 5.78 -3.04
C LYS A 10 11.05 6.93 -2.10
N LEU A 11 9.76 7.25 -1.98
CA LEU A 11 9.27 8.28 -1.06
C LEU A 11 9.54 7.88 0.39
N VAL A 12 9.19 6.65 0.76
CA VAL A 12 9.42 6.10 2.11
C VAL A 12 10.92 6.09 2.46
N GLU A 13 11.76 5.67 1.52
CA GLU A 13 13.22 5.71 1.67
C GLU A 13 13.74 7.15 1.87
N ALA A 14 13.27 8.10 1.06
CA ALA A 14 13.64 9.52 1.18
C ALA A 14 13.19 10.16 2.51
N LEU A 15 12.11 9.65 3.11
CA LEU A 15 11.64 10.04 4.44
C LEU A 15 12.40 9.36 5.59
N GLY A 16 13.36 8.48 5.29
CA GLY A 16 14.16 7.76 6.28
C GLY A 16 13.42 6.59 6.93
N TRP A 17 12.37 6.08 6.30
CA TRP A 17 11.60 4.94 6.77
C TRP A 17 11.96 3.68 5.99
N GLN A 18 11.77 2.53 6.63
CA GLN A 18 12.16 1.22 6.07
C GLN A 18 10.96 0.37 5.64
N TYR A 19 9.77 0.67 6.14
CA TYR A 19 8.58 -0.17 5.96
C TYR A 19 7.50 0.57 5.19
N LEU A 20 7.01 -0.08 4.15
CA LEU A 20 5.84 0.33 3.36
C LEU A 20 4.87 -0.85 3.32
N TRP A 21 3.64 -0.62 3.73
CA TRP A 21 2.56 -1.59 3.57
C TRP A 21 1.80 -1.30 2.27
N VAL A 22 1.57 -2.34 1.48
CA VAL A 22 0.76 -2.27 0.26
C VAL A 22 -0.16 -3.49 0.24
N ASP A 23 -1.47 -3.27 0.24
CA ASP A 23 -2.51 -4.32 0.22
C ASP A 23 -2.25 -5.39 -0.87
N ALA A 24 -1.91 -4.97 -2.08
CA ALA A 24 -1.61 -5.86 -3.20
C ALA A 24 -0.36 -6.74 -3.02
N LEU A 25 0.51 -6.45 -2.05
CA LEU A 25 1.74 -7.21 -1.77
C LEU A 25 1.74 -7.87 -0.39
N CYS A 26 1.06 -7.27 0.58
CA CYS A 26 1.07 -7.69 1.98
C CYS A 26 -0.12 -8.59 2.34
N ILE A 27 -1.14 -8.68 1.49
CA ILE A 27 -2.30 -9.56 1.68
C ILE A 27 -2.21 -10.74 0.71
N VAL A 28 -2.48 -11.95 1.21
CA VAL A 28 -2.61 -13.14 0.38
C VAL A 28 -3.95 -13.06 -0.37
N GLN A 29 -3.88 -12.89 -1.68
CA GLN A 29 -5.07 -12.72 -2.53
C GLN A 29 -5.75 -14.05 -2.90
N ASP A 30 -4.99 -15.15 -2.90
CA ASP A 30 -5.46 -16.47 -3.35
C ASP A 30 -6.31 -17.22 -2.31
N ASP A 31 -6.39 -16.70 -1.08
CA ASP A 31 -7.21 -17.25 -0.01
C ASP A 31 -8.27 -16.24 0.43
N GLU A 32 -9.50 -16.45 -0.03
CA GLU A 32 -10.63 -15.56 0.24
C GLU A 32 -10.90 -15.37 1.75
N ARG A 33 -10.70 -16.41 2.57
CA ARG A 33 -10.97 -16.31 4.01
C ARG A 33 -9.94 -15.41 4.68
N HIS A 34 -8.67 -15.56 4.32
CA HIS A 34 -7.60 -14.70 4.79
C HIS A 34 -7.76 -13.27 4.27
N PHE A 35 -8.05 -13.10 2.98
CA PHE A 35 -8.32 -11.80 2.37
C PHE A 35 -9.44 -11.03 3.09
N HIS A 36 -10.58 -11.67 3.35
CA HIS A 36 -11.67 -11.05 4.10
C HIS A 36 -11.30 -10.69 5.53
N SER A 37 -10.42 -11.47 6.18
CA SER A 37 -9.93 -11.13 7.50
C SER A 37 -9.03 -9.90 7.49
N GLU A 38 -8.11 -9.80 6.53
CA GLU A 38 -7.23 -8.65 6.36
C GLU A 38 -8.00 -7.38 5.99
N LEU A 39 -9.03 -7.49 5.14
CA LEU A 39 -9.94 -6.39 4.81
C LEU A 39 -10.58 -5.76 6.05
N ARG A 40 -10.98 -6.57 7.03
CA ARG A 40 -11.55 -6.05 8.30
C ARG A 40 -10.52 -5.26 9.10
N ASN A 41 -9.23 -5.56 8.94
CA ASN A 41 -8.14 -4.90 9.63
C ASN A 41 -7.64 -3.64 8.90
N MET A 42 -7.99 -3.42 7.63
CA MET A 42 -7.50 -2.27 6.84
C MET A 42 -7.74 -0.92 7.51
N GLY A 43 -8.91 -0.73 8.12
CA GLY A 43 -9.20 0.50 8.87
C GLY A 43 -8.22 0.75 10.01
N ALA A 44 -7.85 -0.30 10.76
CA ALA A 44 -6.85 -0.20 11.81
C ALA A 44 -5.44 0.01 11.24
N ILE A 45 -5.10 -0.60 10.10
CA ILE A 45 -3.80 -0.42 9.44
C ILE A 45 -3.63 1.04 9.00
N TYR A 46 -4.60 1.62 8.30
CA TYR A 46 -4.53 3.03 7.89
C TYR A 46 -4.53 3.98 9.08
N ASN A 47 -5.35 3.72 10.11
CA ASN A 47 -5.41 4.57 11.29
C ASN A 47 -4.11 4.56 12.12
N ASN A 48 -3.35 3.47 12.09
CA ASN A 48 -2.07 3.35 12.78
C ASN A 48 -0.85 3.63 11.89
N ALA A 49 -1.07 4.02 10.63
CA ALA A 49 0.02 4.38 9.72
C ALA A 49 0.61 5.75 10.11
N LEU A 50 1.94 5.87 10.07
CA LEU A 50 2.63 7.16 10.24
C LEU A 50 2.30 8.14 9.10
N LEU A 51 2.09 7.61 7.89
CA LEU A 51 1.73 8.34 6.68
C LEU A 51 0.91 7.43 5.78
N THR A 52 -0.15 7.99 5.19
CA THR A 52 -0.87 7.33 4.10
C THR A 52 -0.58 8.07 2.80
N VAL A 53 -0.08 7.35 1.81
CA VAL A 53 0.28 7.88 0.49
C VAL A 53 -0.86 7.58 -0.48
N VAL A 54 -1.41 8.61 -1.13
CA VAL A 54 -2.54 8.48 -2.06
C VAL A 54 -2.16 9.08 -3.41
N ALA A 55 -2.22 8.27 -4.47
CA ALA A 55 -2.13 8.76 -5.85
C ALA A 55 -3.46 9.38 -6.24
N ALA A 56 -3.60 10.69 -6.01
CA ALA A 56 -4.86 11.42 -6.20
C ALA A 56 -5.31 11.53 -7.67
N THR A 57 -4.38 11.31 -8.61
CA THR A 57 -4.61 11.39 -10.06
C THR A 57 -3.93 10.23 -10.77
N GLY A 58 -4.54 9.73 -11.83
CA GLY A 58 -4.06 8.59 -12.62
C GLY A 58 -5.21 7.65 -12.96
N TYR A 59 -5.08 6.93 -14.07
CA TYR A 59 -5.97 5.87 -14.52
C TYR A 59 -5.65 4.53 -13.88
N ASP A 60 -4.36 4.22 -13.67
CA ASP A 60 -3.94 2.94 -13.09
C ASP A 60 -2.62 3.01 -12.30
N ALA A 61 -2.24 1.89 -11.69
CA ALA A 61 -1.07 1.77 -10.83
C ALA A 61 0.30 1.98 -11.54
N ASN A 62 0.30 2.19 -12.86
CA ASN A 62 1.49 2.48 -13.66
C ASN A 62 1.70 3.98 -13.94
N ASP A 63 0.77 4.85 -13.57
CA ASP A 63 0.96 6.31 -13.76
C ASP A 63 2.01 6.87 -12.80
N GLY A 64 2.05 6.33 -11.59
CA GLY A 64 2.99 6.71 -10.54
C GLY A 64 2.34 7.46 -9.39
N LEU A 65 3.20 7.93 -8.49
CA LEU A 65 2.93 9.01 -7.54
C LEU A 65 3.46 10.32 -8.11
#